data_AF-A0A520ESJ3-F1
#
_entry.id   AF-A0A520ESJ3-F1
#
_cell.length_a   1.000
_cell.length_b   1.000
_cell.length_c   1.000
_cell.angle_alpha   90.00
_cell.angle_beta   90.00
_cell.angle_gamma   90.00
#
_symmetry.space_group_name_H-M   'P 1'
#
loop_
_entity.id
_entity.type
_entity.pdbx_description
1 polymer ?
#
loop_
_entity_poly.entity_id
_entity_poly.type
_entity_poly.pdbx_seq_one_letter_code
_entity_poly.pdbx_strand_id
1 'polypeptide(L)'
;MKFVMPFNGSRGDVTPGIALGLELAERGHDVLFGAPPNLTDVVSAATASSERIEVQPFGPDTQQLLESDLVRVRIKSRNPRTRFAALSELAHHGWDDMTSELNRMAAGCDGIVTGSLGQEMALNVAEAHGTAFVSLHYCPLRRNDAVSITPGVNLPAVVNRSMWAALEALRWKSMKKRDNAQRASLGLPPTTESTPVRSARYGGIEIQAYESALFPGLARQWGPLRPFVGFIGLV
;
A
#
# COMPACT_ATOMS: atom_id res chain seq x y z
N MET A 1 -1.89 -18.75 12.33
CA MET A 1 -2.30 -17.33 12.22
C MET A 1 -2.87 -17.13 10.84
N LYS A 2 -3.86 -16.25 10.71
CA LYS A 2 -4.52 -15.88 9.45
C LYS A 2 -4.07 -14.48 9.04
N PHE A 3 -3.46 -14.36 7.86
CA PHE A 3 -3.06 -13.08 7.29
C PHE A 3 -3.96 -12.68 6.14
N VAL A 4 -4.29 -11.40 6.07
CA VAL A 4 -5.01 -10.81 4.93
C VAL A 4 -4.04 -9.96 4.15
N MET A 5 -3.96 -10.22 2.85
CA MET A 5 -2.97 -9.62 1.94
C MET A 5 -3.67 -8.86 0.82
N PRO A 6 -4.17 -7.62 1.06
CA PRO A 6 -4.99 -6.90 0.09
C PRO A 6 -4.10 -6.10 -0.86
N PHE A 7 -3.52 -6.79 -1.85
CA PHE A 7 -2.68 -6.15 -2.85
C PHE A 7 -3.54 -5.58 -3.98
N ASN A 8 -3.30 -4.33 -4.33
CA ASN A 8 -3.90 -3.65 -5.47
C ASN A 8 -2.80 -3.02 -6.35
N GLY A 9 -3.16 -2.65 -7.57
CA GLY A 9 -2.25 -2.00 -8.52
C GLY A 9 -1.74 -2.94 -9.61
N SER A 10 -0.48 -2.76 -9.99
CA SER A 10 0.11 -3.46 -11.14
C SER A 10 0.67 -4.84 -10.76
N ARG A 11 1.07 -5.63 -11.76
CA ARG A 11 1.82 -6.88 -11.54
C ARG A 11 3.06 -6.68 -10.66
N GLY A 12 3.75 -5.54 -10.80
CA GLY A 12 4.93 -5.22 -9.99
C GLY A 12 4.60 -4.99 -8.52
N ASP A 13 3.39 -4.52 -8.22
CA ASP A 13 2.93 -4.32 -6.84
C ASP A 13 2.49 -5.64 -6.20
N VAL A 14 1.90 -6.54 -6.98
CA VAL A 14 1.36 -7.84 -6.51
C VAL A 14 2.45 -8.89 -6.33
N THR A 15 3.43 -8.96 -7.23
CA THR A 15 4.44 -10.06 -7.26
C THR A 15 5.22 -10.23 -5.95
N PRO A 16 5.74 -9.16 -5.29
CA PRO A 16 6.39 -9.31 -3.99
C PRO A 16 5.45 -9.82 -2.90
N GLY A 17 4.16 -9.47 -2.99
CA GLY A 17 3.12 -10.00 -2.12
C GLY A 17 2.95 -11.50 -2.28
N ILE A 18 2.95 -12.01 -3.52
CA ILE A 18 2.84 -13.47 -3.79
C ILE A 18 3.98 -14.22 -3.10
N ALA A 19 5.22 -13.77 -3.31
CA ALA A 19 6.39 -14.39 -2.70
C ALA A 19 6.29 -14.42 -1.17
N LEU A 20 5.87 -13.30 -0.55
CA LEU A 20 5.66 -13.26 0.90
C LEU A 20 4.51 -14.16 1.35
N GLY A 21 3.43 -14.24 0.59
CA GLY A 21 2.28 -15.11 0.90
C GLY A 21 2.66 -16.59 0.88
N LEU A 22 3.46 -17.02 -0.10
CA LEU A 22 4.04 -18.37 -0.18
C LEU A 22 4.90 -18.67 1.05
N GLU A 23 5.81 -17.77 1.39
CA GLU A 23 6.67 -17.91 2.56
C GLU A 23 5.88 -17.98 3.89
N LEU A 24 4.80 -17.20 4.02
CA LEU A 24 3.90 -17.29 5.18
C LEU A 24 3.17 -18.64 5.23
N ALA A 25 2.69 -19.11 4.08
CA ALA A 25 2.01 -20.40 3.95
C ALA A 25 2.93 -21.58 4.29
N GLU A 26 4.18 -21.57 3.81
CA GLU A 26 5.19 -22.57 4.12
C GLU A 26 5.51 -22.64 5.63
N ARG A 27 5.41 -21.50 6.32
CA ARG A 27 5.54 -21.43 7.79
C ARG A 27 4.27 -21.85 8.54
N GLY A 28 3.24 -22.33 7.84
CA GLY A 28 2.01 -22.86 8.40
C GLY A 28 0.96 -21.80 8.72
N HIS A 29 1.05 -20.61 8.12
CA HIS A 29 0.02 -19.57 8.26
C HIS A 29 -1.01 -19.66 7.13
N ASP A 30 -2.25 -19.29 7.43
CA ASP A 30 -3.31 -19.20 6.42
C ASP A 30 -3.30 -17.79 5.82
N VAL A 31 -3.41 -17.69 4.51
CA VAL A 31 -3.30 -16.41 3.78
C VAL A 31 -4.54 -16.23 2.93
N LEU A 32 -5.24 -15.12 3.15
CA LEU A 32 -6.26 -14.63 2.24
C LEU A 32 -5.67 -13.51 1.38
N PHE A 33 -5.36 -13.84 0.13
CA PHE A 33 -4.70 -12.96 -0.81
C PHE A 33 -5.71 -12.23 -1.70
N GLY A 34 -5.79 -10.91 -1.55
CA GLY A 34 -6.55 -10.04 -2.44
C GLY A 34 -5.68 -9.59 -3.61
N ALA A 35 -6.17 -9.75 -4.84
CA ALA A 35 -5.49 -9.28 -6.05
C ALA A 35 -6.48 -8.56 -6.99
N PRO A 36 -6.01 -7.61 -7.83
CA PRO A 36 -6.85 -7.03 -8.88
C PRO A 36 -7.50 -8.13 -9.73
N PRO A 37 -8.77 -7.99 -10.15
CA PRO A 37 -9.51 -9.03 -10.90
C PRO A 37 -8.77 -9.55 -12.14
N ASN A 38 -8.03 -8.69 -12.84
CA ASN A 38 -7.24 -9.07 -14.01
C ASN A 38 -5.95 -9.84 -13.68
N LEU A 39 -5.59 -9.98 -12.40
CA LEU A 39 -4.39 -10.68 -11.91
C LEU A 39 -4.70 -11.88 -11.02
N THR A 40 -5.97 -12.13 -10.67
CA THR A 40 -6.35 -13.27 -9.82
C THR A 40 -5.88 -14.59 -10.39
N ASP A 41 -6.04 -14.83 -11.69
CA ASP A 41 -5.62 -16.08 -12.33
C ASP A 41 -4.10 -16.28 -12.27
N VAL A 42 -3.34 -15.19 -12.40
CA VAL A 42 -1.88 -15.22 -12.29
C VAL A 42 -1.46 -15.57 -10.87
N VAL A 43 -2.10 -14.97 -9.86
CA VAL A 43 -1.82 -15.24 -8.44
C VAL A 43 -2.22 -16.67 -8.08
N SER A 44 -3.41 -17.11 -8.48
CA SER A 44 -3.89 -18.48 -8.26
C SER A 44 -2.97 -19.52 -8.89
N ALA A 45 -2.50 -19.28 -10.13
CA ALA A 45 -1.54 -20.17 -10.77
C ALA A 45 -0.18 -20.20 -10.04
N ALA A 46 0.32 -19.04 -9.61
CA ALA A 46 1.60 -18.94 -8.89
C ALA A 46 1.54 -19.53 -7.46
N THR A 47 0.35 -19.65 -6.88
CA THR A 47 0.14 -20.15 -5.50
C THR A 47 -0.53 -21.52 -5.44
N ALA A 48 -0.77 -22.15 -6.60
CA ALA A 48 -1.50 -23.41 -6.71
C ALA A 48 -0.88 -24.59 -5.92
N SER A 49 0.41 -24.52 -5.60
CA SER A 49 1.10 -25.51 -4.77
C SER A 49 0.77 -25.42 -3.27
N SER A 50 0.11 -24.34 -2.84
CA SER A 50 -0.17 -24.07 -1.44
C SER A 50 -1.67 -24.13 -1.14
N GLU A 51 -2.09 -25.11 -0.35
CA GLU A 51 -3.47 -25.24 0.14
C GLU A 51 -3.86 -24.17 1.18
N ARG A 52 -2.89 -23.39 1.68
CA ARG A 52 -3.09 -22.37 2.71
C ARG A 52 -3.29 -20.96 2.14
N ILE A 53 -3.25 -20.81 0.82
CA ILE A 53 -3.46 -19.52 0.16
C ILE A 53 -4.81 -19.57 -0.55
N GLU A 54 -5.74 -18.76 -0.06
CA GLU A 54 -6.99 -18.47 -0.76
C GLU A 54 -6.83 -17.15 -1.52
N VAL A 55 -7.15 -17.15 -2.82
CA VAL A 55 -7.06 -15.96 -3.66
C VAL A 55 -8.46 -15.42 -3.93
N GLN A 56 -8.66 -14.12 -3.71
CA GLN A 56 -9.92 -13.43 -4.00
C GLN A 56 -9.67 -12.16 -4.84
N PRO A 57 -10.63 -11.77 -5.69
CA PRO A 57 -10.58 -10.46 -6.32
C PRO A 57 -10.61 -9.37 -5.23
N PHE A 58 -9.82 -8.32 -5.44
CA PHE A 58 -9.75 -7.17 -4.55
C PHE A 58 -9.53 -5.89 -5.35
N GLY A 59 -10.50 -4.99 -5.24
CA GLY A 59 -10.48 -3.68 -5.89
C GLY A 59 -10.73 -3.68 -7.41
N PRO A 60 -10.64 -2.49 -8.04
CA PRO A 60 -11.05 -2.32 -9.42
C PRO A 60 -10.05 -2.99 -10.36
N ASP A 61 -10.55 -3.47 -11.50
CA ASP A 61 -9.70 -3.89 -12.62
C ASP A 61 -8.90 -2.67 -13.10
N THR A 62 -7.60 -2.69 -12.78
CA THR A 62 -6.68 -1.59 -13.07
C THR A 62 -6.52 -1.41 -14.59
N GLN A 63 -6.69 -2.47 -15.36
CA GLN A 63 -6.59 -2.44 -16.82
C GLN A 63 -7.84 -1.80 -17.44
N GLN A 64 -9.05 -2.19 -17.04
CA GLN A 64 -10.28 -1.50 -17.47
C GLN A 64 -10.30 -0.02 -17.07
N LEU A 65 -9.76 0.31 -15.89
CA LEU A 65 -9.70 1.67 -15.40
C LEU A 65 -8.74 2.56 -16.24
N LEU A 66 -7.60 2.00 -16.66
CA LEU A 66 -6.62 2.64 -17.56
C LEU A 66 -7.03 2.63 -19.04
N GLU A 67 -7.85 1.66 -19.45
CA GLU A 67 -8.34 1.48 -20.82
C GLU A 67 -9.65 2.20 -21.10
N SER A 68 -10.37 2.68 -20.07
CA SER A 68 -11.56 3.50 -20.29
C SER A 68 -11.23 4.77 -21.10
N ASP A 69 -11.88 4.91 -22.27
CA ASP A 69 -11.61 5.98 -23.24
C ASP A 69 -11.76 7.39 -22.64
N LEU A 70 -12.62 7.53 -21.62
CA LEU A 70 -12.84 8.79 -20.89
C LEU A 70 -11.64 9.20 -20.03
N VAL A 71 -10.92 8.23 -19.44
CA VAL A 71 -9.74 8.48 -18.59
C VAL A 71 -8.51 8.79 -19.46
N ARG A 72 -8.32 8.09 -20.58
CA ARG A 72 -7.23 8.38 -21.53
C ARG A 72 -7.30 9.79 -22.10
N VAL A 73 -8.49 10.26 -22.47
CA VAL A 73 -8.67 11.61 -23.05
C VAL A 73 -8.54 12.71 -21.98
N ARG A 74 -9.10 12.51 -20.78
CA ARG A 74 -9.05 13.51 -19.70
C ARG A 74 -7.70 13.59 -18.98
N ILE A 75 -6.98 12.48 -18.80
CA ILE A 75 -5.61 12.47 -18.24
C ILE A 75 -4.61 13.13 -19.19
N LYS A 76 -4.79 12.97 -20.51
CA LYS A 76 -3.98 13.64 -21.54
C LYS A 76 -4.40 15.09 -21.82
N SER A 77 -5.40 15.62 -21.12
CA SER A 77 -5.83 17.01 -21.29
C SER A 77 -4.70 17.98 -20.94
N ARG A 78 -4.48 18.99 -21.79
CA ARG A 78 -3.58 20.13 -21.48
C ARG A 78 -4.09 20.98 -20.32
N ASN A 79 -5.36 20.83 -19.91
CA ASN A 79 -5.92 21.58 -18.78
C ASN A 79 -5.58 20.89 -17.44
N PRO A 80 -4.78 21.53 -16.57
CA PRO A 80 -4.36 20.92 -15.31
C PRO A 80 -5.54 20.62 -14.38
N ARG A 81 -6.64 21.40 -14.43
CA ARG A 81 -7.83 21.16 -13.59
C ARG A 81 -8.60 19.92 -14.03
N THR A 82 -8.81 19.75 -15.34
CA THR A 82 -9.47 18.56 -15.91
C THR A 82 -8.65 17.30 -15.65
N ARG A 83 -7.32 17.40 -15.77
CA ARG A 83 -6.41 16.31 -15.45
C ARG A 83 -6.46 15.95 -13.96
N PHE A 84 -6.43 16.94 -13.06
CA PHE A 84 -6.53 16.70 -11.62
C PHE A 84 -7.88 16.11 -11.21
N ALA A 85 -8.97 16.58 -11.82
CA ALA A 85 -10.31 16.04 -11.60
C ALA A 85 -10.42 14.59 -12.06
N ALA A 86 -9.89 14.25 -13.24
CA ALA A 86 -9.88 12.88 -13.75
C ALA A 86 -9.03 11.94 -12.88
N LEU A 87 -7.84 12.38 -12.44
CA LEU A 87 -7.03 11.62 -11.49
C LEU A 87 -7.76 11.43 -10.14
N SER A 88 -8.47 12.46 -9.68
CA SER A 88 -9.25 12.38 -8.44
C SER A 88 -10.43 11.41 -8.58
N GLU A 89 -11.17 11.45 -9.69
CA GLU A 89 -12.27 10.54 -10.03
C GLU A 89 -11.78 9.09 -10.13
N LEU A 90 -10.66 8.86 -10.81
CA LEU A 90 -9.97 7.57 -10.86
C LEU A 90 -9.62 7.05 -9.46
N ALA A 91 -9.11 7.94 -8.62
CA ALA A 91 -8.73 7.61 -7.26
C ALA A 91 -9.94 7.42 -6.33
N HIS A 92 -11.13 7.92 -6.67
CA HIS A 92 -12.37 7.67 -5.93
C HIS A 92 -13.05 6.38 -6.39
N HIS A 93 -12.91 6.02 -7.67
CA HIS A 93 -13.56 4.86 -8.25
C HIS A 93 -13.09 3.56 -7.57
N GLY A 94 -14.03 2.82 -6.98
CA GLY A 94 -13.78 1.56 -6.27
C GLY A 94 -13.27 1.71 -4.83
N TRP A 95 -13.05 2.92 -4.30
CA TRP A 95 -12.53 3.09 -2.93
C TRP A 95 -13.49 2.54 -1.85
N ASP A 96 -14.77 2.85 -1.97
CA ASP A 96 -15.79 2.43 -1.00
C ASP A 96 -16.02 0.91 -1.05
N ASP A 97 -16.03 0.34 -2.26
CA ASP A 97 -16.14 -1.11 -2.47
C ASP A 97 -14.94 -1.85 -1.87
N MET A 98 -13.72 -1.38 -2.17
CA MET A 98 -12.47 -1.91 -1.60
C MET A 98 -12.44 -1.83 -0.08
N THR A 99 -12.93 -0.73 0.48
CA THR A 99 -12.99 -0.54 1.93
C THR A 99 -13.91 -1.58 2.57
N SER A 100 -15.09 -1.79 1.98
CA SER A 100 -16.07 -2.77 2.44
C SER A 100 -15.55 -4.21 2.30
N GLU A 101 -14.91 -4.51 1.17
CA GLU A 101 -14.29 -5.79 0.86
C GLU A 101 -13.15 -6.12 1.83
N LEU A 102 -12.21 -5.20 2.02
CA LEU A 102 -11.12 -5.38 2.97
C LEU A 102 -11.63 -5.60 4.39
N ASN A 103 -12.67 -4.86 4.80
CA ASN A 103 -13.27 -5.06 6.11
C ASN A 103 -13.87 -6.47 6.29
N ARG A 104 -14.47 -7.05 5.24
CA ARG A 104 -14.94 -8.44 5.25
C ARG A 104 -13.77 -9.43 5.30
N MET A 105 -12.74 -9.22 4.48
CA MET A 105 -11.55 -10.08 4.44
C MET A 105 -10.84 -10.11 5.81
N ALA A 106 -10.75 -8.95 6.48
CA ALA A 106 -10.09 -8.77 7.76
C ALA A 106 -10.77 -9.46 8.94
N ALA A 107 -12.01 -9.95 8.78
CA ALA A 107 -12.72 -10.64 9.84
C ALA A 107 -11.95 -11.87 10.35
N GLY A 108 -11.56 -11.82 11.63
CA GLY A 108 -10.82 -12.88 12.31
C GLY A 108 -9.40 -13.10 11.81
N CYS A 109 -8.80 -12.12 11.12
CA CYS A 109 -7.36 -12.18 10.80
C CYS A 109 -6.51 -11.78 12.01
N ASP A 110 -5.27 -12.25 12.06
CA ASP A 110 -4.28 -11.85 13.05
C ASP A 110 -3.41 -10.68 12.56
N GLY A 111 -3.32 -10.49 11.24
CA GLY A 111 -2.56 -9.40 10.65
C GLY A 111 -2.93 -9.09 9.21
N ILE A 112 -2.72 -7.84 8.84
CA ILE A 112 -2.90 -7.33 7.48
C ILE A 112 -1.55 -6.96 6.91
N VAL A 113 -1.20 -7.53 5.76
CA VAL A 113 0.05 -7.24 5.04
C VAL A 113 -0.27 -6.65 3.68
N THR A 114 0.08 -5.39 3.45
CA THR A 114 -0.29 -4.67 2.23
C THR A 114 0.92 -4.09 1.50
N GLY A 115 0.74 -3.67 0.26
CA GLY A 115 1.75 -2.89 -0.48
C GLY A 115 1.74 -1.41 -0.11
N SER A 116 2.50 -0.61 -0.84
CA SER A 116 2.51 0.86 -0.65
C SER A 116 1.21 1.54 -1.10
N LEU A 117 0.45 0.89 -1.99
CA LEU A 117 -0.89 1.30 -2.41
C LEU A 117 -1.93 0.71 -1.44
N GLY A 118 -2.93 1.51 -1.06
CA GLY A 118 -3.96 1.07 -0.12
C GLY A 118 -3.55 1.01 1.36
N GLN A 119 -2.29 1.34 1.70
CA GLN A 119 -1.79 1.29 3.08
C GLN A 119 -2.62 2.11 4.08
N GLU A 120 -3.17 3.25 3.67
CA GLU A 120 -4.05 4.06 4.52
C GLU A 120 -5.34 3.31 4.87
N MET A 121 -5.91 2.63 3.88
CA MET A 121 -7.12 1.84 4.02
C MET A 121 -6.89 0.63 4.93
N ALA A 122 -5.79 -0.09 4.69
CA ALA A 122 -5.40 -1.24 5.48
C ALA A 122 -5.06 -0.88 6.93
N LEU A 123 -4.42 0.27 7.18
CA LEU A 123 -4.16 0.73 8.55
C LEU A 123 -5.47 1.00 9.31
N ASN A 124 -6.44 1.67 8.68
CA ASN A 124 -7.73 1.92 9.34
C ASN A 124 -8.46 0.61 9.67
N VAL A 125 -8.42 -0.38 8.78
CA VAL A 125 -9.03 -1.70 9.05
C VAL A 125 -8.25 -2.44 10.14
N ALA A 126 -6.92 -2.40 10.13
CA ALA A 126 -6.13 -3.00 11.20
C ALA A 126 -6.45 -2.39 12.57
N GLU A 127 -6.54 -1.06 12.67
CA GLU A 127 -6.93 -0.35 13.89
C GLU A 127 -8.34 -0.74 14.35
N ALA A 128 -9.29 -0.92 13.43
CA ALA A 128 -10.68 -1.28 13.75
C ALA A 128 -10.81 -2.72 14.28
N HIS A 129 -10.02 -3.65 13.73
CA HIS A 129 -10.02 -5.06 14.16
C HIS A 129 -8.99 -5.36 15.26
N GLY A 130 -8.11 -4.41 15.60
CA GLY A 130 -7.04 -4.60 16.57
C GLY A 130 -5.97 -5.60 16.11
N THR A 131 -5.72 -5.69 14.81
CA THR A 131 -4.81 -6.68 14.21
C THR A 131 -3.44 -6.09 13.88
N ALA A 132 -2.44 -6.96 13.69
CA ALA A 132 -1.11 -6.50 13.29
C ALA A 132 -1.16 -5.82 11.91
N PHE A 133 -0.39 -4.76 11.72
CA PHE A 133 -0.30 -4.04 10.45
C PHE A 133 1.13 -4.08 9.90
N VAL A 134 1.26 -4.54 8.66
CA VAL A 134 2.53 -4.60 7.94
C VAL A 134 2.37 -4.00 6.55
N SER A 135 3.30 -3.14 6.13
CA SER A 135 3.34 -2.60 4.77
C SER A 135 4.66 -2.91 4.06
N LEU A 136 4.58 -3.32 2.80
CA LEU A 136 5.73 -3.51 1.92
C LEU A 136 6.00 -2.23 1.13
N HIS A 137 7.21 -1.71 1.26
CA HIS A 137 7.70 -0.59 0.48
C HIS A 137 8.76 -1.08 -0.51
N TYR A 138 8.54 -0.80 -1.80
CA TYR A 138 9.44 -1.18 -2.89
C TYR A 138 10.49 -0.09 -3.21
N CYS A 139 10.35 1.07 -2.57
CA CYS A 139 11.28 2.19 -2.65
C CYS A 139 11.11 3.08 -1.41
N PRO A 140 12.02 4.05 -1.18
CA PRO A 140 11.85 5.02 -0.11
C PRO A 140 10.54 5.81 -0.27
N LEU A 141 9.68 5.74 0.76
CA LEU A 141 8.33 6.31 0.77
C LEU A 141 8.06 7.19 2.00
N ARG A 142 9.10 7.43 2.80
CA ARG A 142 9.01 8.08 4.11
C ARG A 142 10.01 9.21 4.22
N ARG A 143 9.69 10.20 5.03
CA ARG A 143 10.58 11.30 5.37
C ARG A 143 11.94 10.80 5.84
N ASN A 144 12.96 11.21 5.09
CA ASN A 144 14.36 10.93 5.34
C ASN A 144 15.23 12.09 4.82
N ASP A 145 16.51 12.07 5.15
CA ASP A 145 17.49 13.06 4.71
C ASP A 145 18.45 12.57 3.61
N ALA A 146 18.41 11.29 3.25
CA ALA A 146 19.38 10.65 2.36
C ALA A 146 18.95 10.64 0.87
N VAL A 147 17.65 10.54 0.61
CA VAL A 147 17.10 10.29 -0.73
C VAL A 147 16.20 11.46 -1.14
N SER A 148 16.39 11.97 -2.34
CA SER A 148 15.49 12.98 -2.92
C SER A 148 14.19 12.33 -3.40
N ILE A 149 13.07 13.07 -3.31
CA ILE A 149 11.80 12.66 -3.92
C ILE A 149 11.88 12.61 -5.45
N THR A 150 12.90 13.24 -6.05
CA THR A 150 13.17 13.23 -7.48
C THR A 150 14.36 12.31 -7.75
N PRO A 151 14.16 11.17 -8.45
CA PRO A 151 15.24 10.25 -8.77
C PRO A 151 16.40 10.92 -9.50
N GLY A 152 17.63 10.55 -9.14
CA GLY A 152 18.85 11.08 -9.77
C GLY A 152 19.29 12.47 -9.30
N VAL A 153 18.55 13.11 -8.39
CA VAL A 153 18.91 14.43 -7.84
C VAL A 153 19.48 14.27 -6.44
N ASN A 154 20.68 14.79 -6.22
CA ASN A 154 21.29 14.86 -4.89
C ASN A 154 21.04 16.25 -4.29
N LEU A 155 20.37 16.29 -3.14
CA LEU A 155 20.06 17.53 -2.42
C LEU A 155 20.66 17.49 -1.01
N PRO A 156 20.93 18.64 -0.39
CA PRO A 156 21.33 18.69 1.01
C PRO A 156 20.30 18.01 1.93
N ALA A 157 20.77 17.37 3.00
CA ALA A 157 19.97 16.61 3.96
C ALA A 157 18.70 17.33 4.45
N VAL A 158 18.83 18.60 4.81
CA VAL A 158 17.72 19.44 5.30
C VAL A 158 16.67 19.69 4.21
N VAL A 159 17.12 19.83 2.95
CA VAL A 159 16.23 20.02 1.80
C VAL A 159 15.46 18.73 1.51
N ASN A 160 16.14 17.57 1.44
CA ASN A 160 15.49 16.26 1.30
C ASN A 160 14.41 16.06 2.36
N ARG A 161 14.78 16.24 3.63
CA ARG A 161 13.89 16.07 4.78
C ARG A 161 12.68 17.00 4.74
N SER A 162 12.83 18.20 4.18
CA SER A 162 11.74 19.19 4.05
C SER A 162 10.82 18.87 2.87
N MET A 163 11.38 18.45 1.73
CA MET A 163 10.61 18.02 0.57
C MET A 163 9.75 16.79 0.86
N TRP A 164 10.31 15.80 1.56
CA TRP A 164 9.52 14.65 2.02
C TRP A 164 8.40 15.06 2.98
N ALA A 165 8.68 15.96 3.94
CA ALA A 165 7.64 16.44 4.85
C ALA A 165 6.50 17.15 4.09
N ALA A 166 6.84 17.94 3.09
CA ALA A 166 5.87 18.60 2.22
C ALA A 166 5.06 17.57 1.41
N LEU A 167 5.70 16.54 0.87
CA LEU A 167 5.04 15.46 0.12
C LEU A 167 4.06 14.67 1.00
N GLU A 168 4.49 14.28 2.21
CA GLU A 168 3.64 13.59 3.18
C GLU A 168 2.45 14.46 3.61
N ALA A 169 2.67 15.75 3.88
CA ALA A 169 1.61 16.69 4.24
C ALA A 169 0.62 16.91 3.08
N LEU A 170 1.11 16.97 1.84
CA LEU A 170 0.27 17.10 0.65
C LEU A 170 -0.57 15.83 0.43
N ARG A 171 0.04 14.65 0.57
CA ARG A 171 -0.66 13.36 0.51
C ARG A 171 -1.75 13.28 1.58
N TRP A 172 -1.43 13.64 2.83
CA TRP A 172 -2.41 13.69 3.92
C TRP A 172 -3.56 14.65 3.60
N LYS A 173 -3.26 15.88 3.19
CA LYS A 173 -4.29 16.88 2.84
C LYS A 173 -5.23 16.37 1.74
N SER A 174 -4.71 15.61 0.78
CA SER A 174 -5.50 14.97 -0.28
C SER A 174 -6.37 13.82 0.23
N MET A 175 -5.87 13.00 1.15
CA MET A 175 -6.53 11.77 1.60
C MET A 175 -7.42 11.94 2.84
N LYS A 176 -7.19 12.96 3.68
CA LYS A 176 -7.80 13.07 5.03
C LYS A 176 -9.32 12.98 5.07
N LYS A 177 -10.03 13.43 4.03
CA LYS A 177 -11.50 13.34 3.98
C LYS A 177 -11.94 11.89 3.81
N ARG A 178 -11.30 11.15 2.91
CA ARG A 178 -11.59 9.74 2.64
C ARG A 178 -11.15 8.86 3.79
N ASP A 179 -9.96 9.10 4.33
CA ASP A 179 -9.45 8.40 5.49
C ASP A 179 -10.42 8.54 6.68
N ASN A 180 -10.86 9.76 7.00
CA ASN A 180 -11.83 9.96 8.08
C ASN A 180 -13.24 9.42 7.77
N ALA A 181 -13.68 9.41 6.51
CA ALA A 181 -14.95 8.78 6.13
C ALA A 181 -14.92 7.26 6.35
N GLN A 182 -13.83 6.59 5.96
CA GLN A 182 -13.62 5.17 6.25
C GLN A 182 -13.52 4.91 7.76
N ARG A 183 -12.78 5.75 8.50
CA ARG A 183 -12.70 5.60 9.96
C ARG A 183 -14.08 5.65 10.60
N ALA A 184 -14.92 6.59 10.18
CA ALA A 184 -16.29 6.68 10.67
C ALA A 184 -17.11 5.41 10.35
N SER A 185 -16.98 4.84 9.14
CA SER A 185 -17.70 3.60 8.78
C SER A 185 -17.20 2.37 9.55
N LEU A 186 -15.96 2.41 10.04
CA LEU A 186 -15.36 1.39 10.91
C LEU A 186 -15.59 1.65 12.41
N GLY A 187 -16.33 2.70 12.78
CA GLY A 187 -16.55 3.07 14.19
C GLY A 187 -15.33 3.69 14.89
N LEU A 188 -14.30 4.09 14.14
CA LEU A 188 -13.10 4.73 14.66
C LEU A 188 -13.27 6.25 14.79
N PRO A 189 -12.64 6.91 15.78
CA PRO A 189 -12.64 8.36 15.88
C PRO A 189 -11.89 9.00 14.71
N PRO A 190 -12.26 10.22 14.29
CA PRO A 190 -11.53 10.95 13.26
C PRO A 190 -10.09 11.27 13.72
N THR A 191 -9.19 11.45 12.77
CA THR A 191 -7.79 11.81 12.97
C THR A 191 -7.44 13.12 12.29
N THR A 192 -6.41 13.78 12.81
CA THR A 192 -5.74 14.94 12.20
C THR A 192 -4.34 14.61 11.71
N GLU A 193 -3.84 13.40 12.01
CA GLU A 193 -2.49 12.95 11.75
C GLU A 193 -2.39 12.13 10.46
N SER A 194 -1.23 12.21 9.82
CA SER A 194 -0.92 11.43 8.63
C SER A 194 -0.67 9.95 8.94
N THR A 195 -0.89 9.11 7.94
CA THR A 195 -0.69 7.65 8.03
C THR A 195 0.68 7.23 8.55
N PRO A 196 1.82 7.82 8.14
CA PRO A 196 3.12 7.43 8.69
C PRO A 196 3.26 7.66 10.20
N VAL A 197 2.71 8.77 10.71
CA VAL A 197 2.74 9.09 12.15
C VAL A 197 1.86 8.10 12.90
N ARG A 198 0.66 7.85 12.37
CA ARG A 198 -0.33 6.97 12.99
C ARG A 198 0.13 5.51 12.98
N SER A 199 0.68 5.02 11.87
CA SER A 199 1.29 3.69 11.73
C SER A 199 2.40 3.47 12.76
N ALA A 200 3.32 4.43 12.90
CA ALA A 200 4.41 4.33 13.87
C ALA A 200 3.89 4.26 15.32
N ARG A 201 2.86 5.06 15.68
CA ARG A 201 2.24 4.97 17.01
C ARG A 201 1.49 3.66 17.22
N TYR A 202 0.82 3.15 16.18
CA TYR A 202 0.10 1.88 16.21
C TYR A 202 1.05 0.67 16.36
N GLY A 203 2.35 0.85 16.08
CA GLY A 203 3.32 -0.25 16.04
C GLY A 203 3.34 -0.98 14.69
N GLY A 204 2.86 -0.33 13.63
CA GLY A 204 2.91 -0.85 12.27
C GLY A 204 4.35 -1.06 11.80
N ILE A 205 4.58 -2.18 11.11
CA ILE A 205 5.89 -2.53 10.54
C ILE A 205 5.89 -2.17 9.07
N GLU A 206 6.85 -1.37 8.63
CA GLU A 206 7.01 -1.00 7.22
C GLU A 206 8.27 -1.70 6.69
N ILE A 207 8.11 -2.84 6.04
CA ILE A 207 9.22 -3.62 5.47
C ILE A 207 9.77 -2.89 4.24
N GLN A 208 11.07 -2.63 4.23
CA GLN A 208 11.78 -2.08 3.08
C GLN A 208 12.21 -3.24 2.18
N ALA A 209 11.36 -3.58 1.23
CA ALA A 209 11.56 -4.63 0.21
C ALA A 209 12.41 -4.13 -0.97
N TYR A 210 13.50 -3.44 -0.64
CA TYR A 210 14.51 -2.95 -1.57
C TYR A 210 15.88 -2.95 -0.89
N GLU A 211 16.95 -2.97 -1.68
CA GLU A 211 18.31 -3.02 -1.17
C GLU A 211 18.75 -1.68 -0.54
N SER A 212 19.26 -1.74 0.68
CA SER A 212 19.80 -0.61 1.44
C SER A 212 21.02 0.02 0.76
N ALA A 213 21.85 -0.78 0.09
CA ALA A 213 23.03 -0.30 -0.63
C ALA A 213 22.71 0.67 -1.78
N LEU A 214 21.49 0.59 -2.33
CA LEU A 214 21.01 1.52 -3.37
C LEU A 214 20.66 2.90 -2.82
N PHE A 215 20.49 3.03 -1.50
CA PHE A 215 20.11 4.28 -0.83
C PHE A 215 21.03 4.53 0.39
N PRO A 216 22.31 4.87 0.16
CA PRO A 216 23.28 5.03 1.24
C PRO A 216 22.81 6.04 2.30
N GLY A 217 22.89 5.63 3.57
CA GLY A 217 22.51 6.47 4.71
C GLY A 217 21.04 6.35 5.14
N LEU A 218 20.20 5.67 4.36
CA LEU A 218 18.81 5.40 4.75
C LEU A 218 18.71 4.37 5.88
N ALA A 219 19.56 3.33 5.84
CA ALA A 219 19.67 2.31 6.89
C ALA A 219 19.93 2.87 8.30
N ARG A 220 20.64 3.99 8.40
CA ARG A 220 20.91 4.64 9.69
C ARG A 220 19.71 5.39 10.27
N GLN A 221 18.72 5.71 9.44
CA GLN A 221 17.54 6.46 9.84
C GLN A 221 16.36 5.56 10.21
N TRP A 222 16.36 4.32 9.72
CA TRP A 222 15.30 3.36 9.97
C TRP A 222 15.52 2.63 11.28
N GLY A 223 14.49 2.67 12.13
CA GLY A 223 14.44 1.92 13.37
C GLY A 223 13.86 0.52 13.19
N PRO A 224 13.57 -0.20 14.29
CA PRO A 224 13.09 -1.58 14.24
C PRO A 224 11.74 -1.75 13.53
N LEU A 225 10.92 -0.69 13.47
CA LEU A 225 9.65 -0.70 12.73
C LEU A 225 9.82 -0.57 11.21
N ARG A 226 11.05 -0.37 10.71
CA ARG A 226 11.33 -0.22 9.27
C ARG A 226 12.49 -1.11 8.81
N PRO A 227 12.39 -2.44 8.97
CA PRO A 227 13.49 -3.34 8.65
C PRO A 227 13.78 -3.35 7.14
N PHE A 228 15.07 -3.42 6.79
CA PHE A 228 15.52 -3.76 5.44
C PHE A 228 15.58 -5.27 5.28
N VAL A 229 14.97 -5.78 4.21
CA VAL A 229 14.98 -7.21 3.87
C VAL A 229 15.57 -7.49 2.49
N GLY A 230 16.02 -6.44 1.79
CA GLY A 230 16.46 -6.55 0.40
C GLY A 230 15.29 -6.74 -0.56
N PHE A 231 15.58 -7.23 -1.76
CA PHE A 231 14.54 -7.50 -2.76
C PHE A 231 13.79 -8.78 -2.43
N ILE A 232 12.46 -8.72 -2.56
CA ILE A 232 11.57 -9.88 -2.46
C ILE A 232 11.10 -10.22 -3.88
N GLY A 233 11.25 -11.48 -4.28
CA GLY A 233 10.82 -11.97 -5.60
C GLY A 233 10.43 -13.43 -5.55
N LEU A 234 9.72 -13.88 -6.58
CA LEU A 234 9.48 -15.31 -6.82
C LEU A 234 10.80 -15.93 -7.28
N VAL A 235 11.21 -17.03 -6.63
CA VAL A 235 12.42 -17.81 -6.98
C VAL A 235 12.15 -18.68 -8.20
#